data_AF-A0A2P6FUT9-F1
#
_entry.id   AF-A0A2P6FUT9-F1
#
_cell.length_a   1.000
_cell.length_b   1.000
_cell.length_c   1.000
_cell.angle_alpha   90.00
_cell.angle_beta   90.00
_cell.angle_gamma   90.00
#
_symmetry.space_group_name_H-M   'P 1'
#
loop_
_entity.id
_entity.type
_entity.pdbx_description
1 polymer ?
#
loop_
_entity_poly.entity_id
_entity_poly.type
_entity_poly.pdbx_seq_one_letter_code
_entity_poly.pdbx_strand_id
1 'polypeptide(L)'
;MTFYSLCLPLQAIELPQPISDLDFHKFDIDKAKIGQLLFYDKILSGNKNISCGTCHNHDFGGSDGLSLGIGEGGIGIGPERVSASGANKIMKRVPRNASALWNLGSKQFSILFHDGRLSNHNTFGNNFNTPAEEWLPYGLGSPLSAQAIFPMVAQFEMAGNSGENEIAGAIHDRIDMAWPIIAKRVRTIEDYGDLFVDAFDEISSSEQVEISHIGEALAAFIGIEWKSIDSRFDHYLAGNNAALNLMEKRGMELFYGKANCSSCHSGALFTDHDFYALALPPFGPGRTRTFDPYARDVGRMAETDRIEDAYRFRTPSLKNITLTAPYGHNGAYPNLYGIIKHHLAPQKSFDDWEPTLANLPKVDWLTKVDFLVQDNSFEMARVRNKIDITPVELKEVEIHELIAFLRSLTGETVEKFTFGIPTKVPSGLSIDSK
;
A
#
# COMPACT_ATOMS: atom_id res chain seq x y z
N MET A 1 -28.05 -27.57 -48.18
CA MET A 1 -27.03 -27.10 -47.21
C MET A 1 -27.63 -25.95 -46.44
N THR A 2 -28.17 -26.23 -45.26
CA THR A 2 -28.79 -25.23 -44.39
C THR A 2 -27.72 -24.78 -43.41
N PHE A 3 -27.23 -23.55 -43.55
CA PHE A 3 -26.30 -22.95 -42.60
C PHE A 3 -27.08 -22.63 -41.31
N TYR A 4 -26.85 -23.42 -40.27
CA TYR A 4 -27.23 -23.04 -38.91
C TYR A 4 -26.21 -22.02 -38.42
N SER A 5 -26.62 -20.75 -38.37
CA SER A 5 -25.87 -19.71 -37.67
C SER A 5 -26.04 -19.95 -36.17
N LEU A 6 -25.01 -20.53 -35.55
CA LEU A 6 -24.91 -20.66 -34.09
C LEU A 6 -24.61 -19.27 -33.53
N CYS A 7 -25.68 -18.54 -33.18
CA CYS A 7 -25.57 -17.34 -32.36
C CYS A 7 -25.23 -17.81 -30.94
N LEU A 8 -23.95 -17.77 -30.57
CA LEU A 8 -23.53 -17.96 -29.18
C LEU A 8 -24.21 -16.89 -28.32
N PRO A 9 -24.82 -17.25 -27.17
CA PRO A 9 -25.42 -16.26 -26.30
C PRO A 9 -24.33 -15.30 -25.82
N LEU A 10 -24.58 -14.00 -25.97
CA LEU A 10 -23.76 -12.95 -25.37
C LEU A 10 -23.80 -13.18 -23.85
N GLN A 11 -22.72 -13.69 -23.29
CA GLN A 11 -22.62 -13.92 -21.85
C GLN A 11 -22.77 -12.55 -21.18
N ALA A 12 -23.83 -12.39 -20.37
CA ALA A 12 -24.07 -11.13 -19.68
C ALA A 12 -22.87 -10.82 -18.79
N ILE A 13 -22.33 -9.60 -18.91
CA ILE A 13 -21.24 -9.14 -18.05
C ILE A 13 -21.77 -9.11 -16.61
N GLU A 14 -21.19 -9.93 -15.74
CA GLU A 14 -21.51 -9.94 -14.32
C GLU A 14 -20.74 -8.81 -13.63
N LEU A 15 -21.46 -7.75 -13.27
CA LEU A 15 -20.90 -6.61 -12.54
C LEU A 15 -20.99 -6.84 -11.03
N PRO A 16 -20.04 -6.30 -10.24
CA PRO A 16 -20.07 -6.44 -8.79
C PRO A 16 -21.26 -5.68 -8.18
N GLN A 17 -21.62 -6.05 -6.96
CA GLN A 17 -22.57 -5.25 -6.19
C GLN A 17 -21.94 -3.91 -5.78
N PRO A 18 -22.73 -2.83 -5.68
CA PRO A 18 -22.24 -1.55 -5.16
C PRO A 18 -21.65 -1.71 -3.76
N ILE A 19 -20.52 -1.05 -3.50
CA ILE A 19 -19.96 -0.96 -2.15
C ILE A 19 -20.79 -0.01 -1.28
N SER A 20 -20.93 -0.34 0.00
CA SER A 20 -21.73 0.43 0.97
C SER A 20 -21.00 0.58 2.32
N ASP A 21 -21.53 1.42 3.20
CA ASP A 21 -20.99 1.55 4.57
C ASP A 21 -21.05 0.25 5.38
N LEU A 22 -21.93 -0.70 5.03
CA LEU A 22 -22.02 -2.00 5.72
C LEU A 22 -20.80 -2.89 5.47
N ASP A 23 -20.06 -2.62 4.39
CA ASP A 23 -18.85 -3.36 4.01
C ASP A 23 -17.61 -2.92 4.80
N PHE A 24 -17.72 -1.90 5.65
CA PHE A 24 -16.62 -1.34 6.44
C PHE A 24 -16.73 -1.68 7.92
N HIS A 25 -15.58 -1.71 8.58
CA HIS A 25 -15.52 -1.70 10.04
C HIS A 25 -16.08 -0.36 10.55
N LYS A 26 -16.74 -0.40 11.72
CA LYS A 26 -17.16 0.83 12.40
C LYS A 26 -15.96 1.36 13.17
N PHE A 27 -15.57 2.60 12.89
CA PHE A 27 -14.48 3.28 13.56
C PHE A 27 -15.04 4.37 14.46
N ASP A 28 -14.39 4.55 15.61
CA ASP A 28 -14.72 5.60 16.56
C ASP A 28 -14.09 6.93 16.13
N ILE A 29 -14.87 8.01 16.16
CA ILE A 29 -14.42 9.32 15.68
C ILE A 29 -13.39 9.96 16.61
N ASP A 30 -13.47 9.72 17.92
CA ASP A 30 -12.55 10.29 18.90
C ASP A 30 -11.21 9.55 18.85
N LYS A 31 -11.22 8.22 18.67
CA LYS A 31 -10.01 7.45 18.34
C LYS A 31 -9.38 7.91 17.02
N ALA A 32 -10.20 8.21 16.00
CA ALA A 32 -9.71 8.71 14.73
C ALA A 32 -9.08 10.12 14.80
N LYS A 33 -9.55 11.00 15.69
CA LYS A 33 -8.89 12.30 15.95
C LYS A 33 -7.46 12.11 16.48
N ILE A 34 -7.29 11.16 17.41
CA ILE A 34 -5.96 10.80 17.91
C ILE A 34 -5.10 10.22 16.79
N GLY A 35 -5.69 9.33 15.99
CA GLY A 35 -5.05 8.74 14.81
C GLY A 35 -4.58 9.78 13.80
N GLN A 36 -5.39 10.81 13.50
CA GLN A 36 -5.01 11.90 12.63
C GLN A 36 -3.74 12.57 13.14
N LEU A 37 -3.71 12.96 14.41
CA LEU A 37 -2.55 13.64 14.99
C LEU A 37 -1.31 12.75 14.90
N LEU A 38 -1.42 11.49 15.35
CA LEU A 38 -0.31 10.53 15.34
C LEU A 38 0.19 10.18 13.93
N PHE A 39 -0.70 10.13 12.94
CA PHE A 39 -0.34 9.85 11.55
C PHE A 39 0.63 10.89 10.98
N TYR A 40 0.49 12.15 11.41
CA TYR A 40 1.36 13.26 11.00
C TYR A 40 2.50 13.54 11.99
N ASP A 41 2.43 13.01 13.21
CA ASP A 41 3.42 13.25 14.24
C ASP A 41 4.65 12.35 14.05
N LYS A 42 5.81 12.98 13.89
CA LYS A 42 7.09 12.30 13.73
C LYS A 42 7.54 11.56 15.00
N ILE A 43 6.87 11.78 16.14
CA ILE A 43 7.17 11.15 17.44
C ILE A 43 7.25 9.61 17.38
N LEU A 44 6.53 8.99 16.44
CA LEU A 44 6.48 7.55 16.23
C LEU A 44 7.73 6.97 15.53
N SER A 45 8.57 7.81 14.92
CA SER A 45 9.81 7.37 14.28
C SER A 45 11.01 7.38 15.23
N GLY A 46 12.01 6.54 14.97
CA GLY A 46 13.21 6.39 15.79
C GLY A 46 13.90 7.73 16.05
N ASN A 47 14.26 8.44 14.97
CA ASN A 47 14.94 9.73 14.98
C ASN A 47 13.99 10.95 14.97
N LYS A 48 12.68 10.73 15.09
CA LYS A 48 11.65 11.78 15.14
C LYS A 48 11.65 12.73 13.93
N ASN A 49 11.95 12.19 12.74
CA ASN A 49 12.11 12.98 11.50
C ASN A 49 11.16 12.57 10.36
N ILE A 50 10.40 11.48 10.52
CA ILE A 50 9.46 10.97 9.52
C ILE A 50 8.15 10.52 10.20
N SER A 51 7.02 10.66 9.51
CA SER A 51 5.70 10.19 9.98
C SER A 51 5.00 9.36 8.90
N CYS A 52 3.84 8.78 9.21
CA CYS A 52 3.04 8.06 8.23
C CYS A 52 2.65 9.00 7.06
N GLY A 53 2.28 10.25 7.38
CA GLY A 53 1.93 11.29 6.42
C GLY A 53 3.07 11.76 5.51
N THR A 54 4.33 11.41 5.81
CA THR A 54 5.45 11.66 4.89
C THR A 54 5.39 10.73 3.67
N CYS A 55 5.10 9.44 3.86
CA CYS A 55 5.05 8.42 2.80
C CYS A 55 3.63 8.16 2.27
N HIS A 56 2.60 8.53 3.03
CA HIS A 56 1.20 8.35 2.69
C HIS A 56 0.47 9.69 2.75
N ASN A 57 0.86 10.61 1.86
CA ASN A 57 0.40 11.99 1.91
C ASN A 57 -0.88 12.21 1.09
N HIS A 58 -1.73 13.12 1.56
CA HIS A 58 -2.95 13.57 0.86
C HIS A 58 -2.69 14.09 -0.54
N ASP A 59 -1.55 14.76 -0.74
CA ASP A 59 -1.12 15.29 -2.04
C ASP A 59 -0.84 14.24 -3.12
N PHE A 60 -0.67 12.98 -2.71
CA PHE A 60 -0.35 11.85 -3.59
C PHE A 60 -1.34 10.69 -3.40
N GLY A 61 -2.59 11.02 -3.04
CA GLY A 61 -3.68 10.04 -2.92
C GLY A 61 -3.40 8.94 -1.89
N GLY A 62 -2.64 9.24 -0.84
CA GLY A 62 -2.27 8.30 0.22
C GLY A 62 -1.10 7.38 -0.14
N SER A 63 -0.38 7.69 -1.23
CA SER A 63 0.89 7.07 -1.62
C SER A 63 2.06 8.05 -1.44
N ASP A 64 3.28 7.63 -1.82
CA ASP A 64 4.50 8.46 -1.73
C ASP A 64 4.79 9.21 -3.05
N GLY A 65 4.07 8.94 -4.14
CA GLY A 65 4.38 9.53 -5.47
C GLY A 65 5.74 9.11 -6.06
N LEU A 66 6.43 8.15 -5.43
CA LEU A 66 7.76 7.64 -5.79
C LEU A 66 7.70 6.15 -6.11
N SER A 67 8.61 5.67 -6.96
CA SER A 67 8.74 4.24 -7.25
C SER A 67 9.17 3.49 -5.99
N LEU A 68 10.27 3.93 -5.38
CA LEU A 68 10.71 3.48 -4.07
C LEU A 68 10.99 4.69 -3.20
N GLY A 69 10.32 4.73 -2.06
CA GLY A 69 10.50 5.78 -1.07
C GLY A 69 11.85 5.71 -0.37
N ILE A 70 12.09 6.73 0.44
CA ILE A 70 13.20 6.77 1.39
C ILE A 70 12.61 6.82 2.81
N GLY A 71 13.25 6.20 3.78
CA GLY A 71 12.73 6.14 5.15
C GLY A 71 13.26 7.29 6.01
N GLU A 72 13.54 6.95 7.26
CA GLU A 72 14.37 7.71 8.19
C GLU A 72 15.58 8.33 7.45
N GLY A 73 15.80 9.62 7.73
CA GLY A 73 16.80 10.44 7.05
C GLY A 73 16.32 11.10 5.76
N GLY A 74 15.10 10.80 5.29
CA GLY A 74 14.44 11.50 4.19
C GLY A 74 13.87 12.86 4.60
N ILE A 75 13.90 13.82 3.69
CA ILE A 75 13.33 15.17 3.86
C ILE A 75 12.40 15.46 2.68
N GLY A 76 11.25 16.10 2.95
CA GLY A 76 10.27 16.48 1.94
C GLY A 76 9.21 15.38 1.70
N ILE A 77 8.38 15.60 0.68
CA ILE A 77 7.29 14.69 0.28
C ILE A 77 7.29 14.49 -1.23
N GLY A 78 6.81 13.34 -1.70
CA GLY A 78 6.66 13.10 -3.11
C GLY A 78 7.97 13.09 -3.92
N PRO A 79 7.92 13.52 -5.19
CA PRO A 79 9.11 13.68 -6.04
C PRO A 79 10.17 14.65 -5.51
N GLU A 80 9.85 15.49 -4.52
CA GLU A 80 10.79 16.47 -3.93
C GLU A 80 11.63 15.86 -2.80
N ARG A 81 11.40 14.58 -2.46
CA ARG A 81 12.13 13.91 -1.39
C ARG A 81 13.62 13.84 -1.68
N VAL A 82 14.43 14.16 -0.68
CA VAL A 82 15.89 14.09 -0.73
C VAL A 82 16.44 13.41 0.52
N SER A 83 17.64 12.85 0.40
CA SER A 83 18.37 12.43 1.59
C SER A 83 18.83 13.64 2.39
N ALA A 84 18.73 13.56 3.71
CA ALA A 84 19.52 14.41 4.61
C ALA A 84 21.02 14.12 4.43
N SER A 85 21.85 14.91 5.11
CA SER A 85 23.31 14.85 5.02
C SER A 85 23.93 14.40 6.35
N GLY A 86 25.23 14.09 6.32
CA GLY A 86 25.99 13.73 7.51
C GLY A 86 25.50 12.44 8.15
N ALA A 87 25.30 12.46 9.48
CA ALA A 87 24.90 11.31 10.27
C ALA A 87 23.46 10.84 9.99
N ASN A 88 22.60 11.73 9.48
CA ASN A 88 21.19 11.43 9.21
C ASN A 88 20.93 11.06 7.75
N LYS A 89 21.97 10.83 6.95
CA LYS A 89 21.78 10.47 5.54
C LYS A 89 21.05 9.14 5.44
N ILE A 90 20.25 8.97 4.40
CA ILE A 90 19.59 7.68 4.18
C ILE A 90 20.63 6.62 3.82
N MET A 91 20.42 5.41 4.35
CA MET A 91 21.32 4.29 4.09
C MET A 91 20.78 3.33 3.03
N LYS A 92 19.46 3.26 2.86
CA LYS A 92 18.76 2.30 1.99
C LYS A 92 17.43 2.88 1.48
N ARG A 93 16.88 2.28 0.42
CA ARG A 93 15.51 2.55 -0.04
C ARG A 93 14.50 1.77 0.80
N VAL A 94 13.27 2.29 0.85
CA VAL A 94 12.11 1.47 1.22
C VAL A 94 12.01 0.34 0.18
N PRO A 95 11.84 -0.94 0.59
CA PRO A 95 11.93 -2.09 -0.33
C PRO A 95 10.91 -2.13 -1.46
N ARG A 96 9.77 -1.45 -1.30
CA ARG A 96 8.63 -1.49 -2.20
C ARG A 96 7.96 -0.12 -2.29
N ASN A 97 7.16 0.07 -3.33
CA ASN A 97 6.29 1.24 -3.48
C ASN A 97 5.27 1.27 -2.33
N ALA A 98 5.03 2.47 -1.78
CA ALA A 98 4.03 2.69 -0.74
C ALA A 98 2.62 2.57 -1.33
N SER A 99 1.89 1.53 -0.92
CA SER A 99 0.50 1.34 -1.35
C SER A 99 -0.40 2.47 -0.85
N ALA A 100 -1.37 2.86 -1.67
CA ALA A 100 -2.39 3.82 -1.26
C ALA A 100 -3.29 3.27 -0.14
N LEU A 101 -3.86 4.19 0.65
CA LEU A 101 -4.66 3.87 1.84
C LEU A 101 -6.16 3.70 1.56
N TRP A 102 -6.60 3.89 0.31
CA TRP A 102 -8.01 3.86 -0.07
C TRP A 102 -8.70 2.54 0.31
N ASN A 103 -9.79 2.68 1.05
CA ASN A 103 -10.71 1.63 1.47
C ASN A 103 -10.12 0.51 2.35
N LEU A 104 -8.92 0.68 2.93
CA LEU A 104 -8.31 -0.34 3.81
C LEU A 104 -9.14 -0.64 5.07
N GLY A 105 -10.10 0.23 5.44
CA GLY A 105 -11.08 -0.03 6.50
C GLY A 105 -12.21 -1.00 6.14
N SER A 106 -12.24 -1.52 4.92
CA SER A 106 -13.23 -2.53 4.50
C SER A 106 -12.95 -3.89 5.15
N LYS A 107 -14.02 -4.61 5.52
CA LYS A 107 -13.98 -5.97 6.06
C LYS A 107 -13.39 -7.00 5.08
N GLN A 108 -13.32 -6.66 3.80
CA GLN A 108 -12.73 -7.53 2.77
C GLN A 108 -11.19 -7.58 2.85
N PHE A 109 -10.55 -6.55 3.43
CA PHE A 109 -9.10 -6.54 3.66
C PHE A 109 -8.72 -7.43 4.84
N SER A 110 -8.64 -8.73 4.57
CA SER A 110 -8.16 -9.76 5.50
C SER A 110 -6.65 -10.06 5.36
N ILE A 111 -6.01 -9.50 4.32
CA ILE A 111 -4.60 -9.68 3.99
C ILE A 111 -4.00 -8.34 3.55
N LEU A 112 -2.87 -7.94 4.13
CA LEU A 112 -2.17 -6.68 3.86
C LEU A 112 -0.70 -6.89 3.49
N PHE A 113 -0.06 -5.78 3.06
CA PHE A 113 1.22 -5.73 2.35
C PHE A 113 1.19 -6.39 0.97
N HIS A 114 2.19 -6.07 0.14
CA HIS A 114 2.32 -6.61 -1.23
C HIS A 114 2.56 -8.13 -1.26
N ASP A 115 3.18 -8.71 -0.23
CA ASP A 115 3.47 -10.16 -0.15
C ASP A 115 2.45 -10.94 0.70
N GLY A 116 1.53 -10.24 1.36
CA GLY A 116 0.52 -10.85 2.20
C GLY A 116 1.02 -11.35 3.54
N ARG A 117 2.16 -10.83 4.03
CA ARG A 117 2.77 -11.20 5.32
C ARG A 117 1.96 -10.80 6.54
N LEU A 118 0.81 -10.15 6.35
CA LEU A 118 -0.15 -9.88 7.41
C LEU A 118 -1.49 -10.43 6.96
N SER A 119 -2.03 -11.39 7.69
CA SER A 119 -3.34 -11.97 7.42
C SER A 119 -4.12 -12.34 8.69
N ASN A 120 -5.44 -12.45 8.58
CA ASN A 120 -6.28 -12.99 9.65
C ASN A 120 -5.97 -14.47 9.88
N HIS A 121 -5.37 -14.80 11.01
CA HIS A 121 -5.08 -16.18 11.42
C HIS A 121 -4.72 -16.25 12.90
N ASN A 122 -5.22 -17.22 13.65
CA ASN A 122 -5.03 -17.24 15.11
C ASN A 122 -4.00 -18.27 15.59
N THR A 123 -2.89 -18.47 14.87
CA THR A 123 -1.86 -19.45 15.28
C THR A 123 -1.26 -19.11 16.64
N PHE A 124 -1.00 -17.84 16.88
CA PHE A 124 -0.27 -17.35 18.05
C PHE A 124 -1.18 -16.76 19.14
N GLY A 125 -2.51 -16.90 19.00
CA GLY A 125 -3.49 -16.39 19.96
C GLY A 125 -3.78 -14.89 19.87
N ASN A 126 -3.15 -14.16 18.94
CA ASN A 126 -3.28 -12.72 18.72
C ASN A 126 -4.10 -12.36 17.45
N ASN A 127 -4.85 -13.33 16.90
CA ASN A 127 -5.75 -13.20 15.74
C ASN A 127 -5.11 -12.92 14.37
N PHE A 128 -3.79 -12.69 14.30
CA PHE A 128 -3.11 -12.40 13.04
C PHE A 128 -1.89 -13.31 12.81
N ASN A 129 -1.66 -13.68 11.55
CA ASN A 129 -0.35 -14.12 11.10
C ASN A 129 0.45 -12.90 10.66
N THR A 130 1.60 -12.66 11.29
CA THR A 130 2.45 -11.49 11.02
C THR A 130 3.93 -11.84 11.21
N PRO A 131 4.88 -11.01 10.73
CA PRO A 131 6.31 -11.23 10.98
C PRO A 131 6.71 -11.11 12.46
N ALA A 132 5.81 -10.64 13.33
CA ALA A 132 6.05 -10.60 14.78
C ALA A 132 5.60 -11.89 15.49
N GLU A 133 4.88 -12.79 14.82
CA GLU A 133 4.46 -14.09 15.37
C GLU A 133 3.81 -13.94 16.76
N GLU A 134 4.28 -14.66 17.79
CA GLU A 134 3.81 -14.55 19.17
C GLU A 134 4.11 -13.20 19.84
N TRP A 135 5.02 -12.41 19.28
CA TRP A 135 5.40 -11.10 19.82
C TRP A 135 4.45 -9.98 19.42
N LEU A 136 3.50 -10.23 18.51
CA LEU A 136 2.50 -9.23 18.16
C LEU A 136 1.63 -8.89 19.39
N PRO A 137 1.39 -7.59 19.70
CA PRO A 137 0.63 -7.18 20.86
C PRO A 137 -0.85 -7.57 20.74
N TYR A 138 -1.46 -7.88 21.89
CA TYR A 138 -2.91 -8.09 21.97
C TYR A 138 -3.67 -6.76 21.88
N GLY A 139 -4.97 -6.84 21.58
CA GLY A 139 -5.88 -5.68 21.56
C GLY A 139 -6.00 -4.98 20.20
N LEU A 140 -5.38 -5.51 19.15
CA LEU A 140 -5.55 -5.05 17.77
C LEU A 140 -6.84 -5.63 17.17
N GLY A 141 -7.76 -4.78 16.71
CA GLY A 141 -9.12 -5.14 16.30
C GLY A 141 -9.27 -5.46 14.82
N SER A 142 -8.26 -5.17 13.99
CA SER A 142 -8.31 -5.37 12.53
C SER A 142 -6.92 -5.57 11.91
N PRO A 143 -6.82 -6.17 10.71
CA PRO A 143 -5.57 -6.20 9.94
C PRO A 143 -4.93 -4.82 9.79
N LEU A 144 -5.76 -3.77 9.62
CA LEU A 144 -5.30 -2.40 9.47
C LEU A 144 -4.62 -1.88 10.75
N SER A 145 -5.19 -2.15 11.92
CA SER A 145 -4.56 -1.79 13.21
C SER A 145 -3.22 -2.49 13.43
N ALA A 146 -3.13 -3.78 13.05
CA ALA A 146 -1.89 -4.52 13.11
C ALA A 146 -0.86 -4.00 12.10
N GLN A 147 -1.29 -3.64 10.89
CA GLN A 147 -0.40 -3.09 9.87
C GLN A 147 0.20 -1.75 10.30
N ALA A 148 -0.59 -0.90 10.96
CA ALA A 148 -0.21 0.46 11.34
C ALA A 148 1.02 0.54 12.27
N ILE A 149 1.33 -0.51 13.02
CA ILE A 149 2.45 -0.52 13.98
C ILE A 149 3.77 -1.09 13.42
N PHE A 150 3.73 -1.76 12.25
CA PHE A 150 4.93 -2.34 11.63
C PHE A 150 5.91 -1.32 11.04
N PRO A 151 5.46 -0.23 10.39
CA PRO A 151 6.39 0.77 9.86
C PRO A 151 7.29 1.40 10.93
N MET A 152 6.77 1.52 12.16
CA MET A 152 7.48 2.07 13.32
C MET A 152 8.71 1.23 13.73
N VAL A 153 8.70 -0.06 13.39
CA VAL A 153 9.77 -1.02 13.71
C VAL A 153 10.53 -1.50 12.47
N ALA A 154 10.19 -0.97 11.30
CA ALA A 154 10.90 -1.29 10.06
C ALA A 154 12.12 -0.37 9.89
N GLN A 155 13.31 -0.98 9.85
CA GLN A 155 14.60 -0.29 9.67
C GLN A 155 14.60 0.66 8.46
N PHE A 156 14.02 0.24 7.34
CA PHE A 156 14.02 1.01 6.09
C PHE A 156 12.93 2.08 6.02
N GLU A 157 12.05 2.14 7.02
CA GLU A 157 10.91 3.04 7.07
C GLU A 157 11.08 4.02 8.24
N MET A 158 10.57 3.74 9.43
CA MET A 158 10.54 4.73 10.52
C MET A 158 11.53 4.44 11.66
N ALA A 159 12.07 3.22 11.79
CA ALA A 159 12.89 2.86 12.96
C ALA A 159 14.30 3.48 12.93
N GLY A 160 14.89 3.64 11.73
CA GLY A 160 16.29 4.04 11.56
C GLY A 160 17.28 2.88 11.59
N ASN A 161 18.56 3.20 11.46
CA ASN A 161 19.64 2.21 11.36
C ASN A 161 20.31 1.91 12.72
N SER A 162 21.02 0.77 12.76
CA SER A 162 21.75 0.36 13.95
C SER A 162 22.73 1.44 14.42
N GLY A 163 22.65 1.78 15.71
CA GLY A 163 23.49 2.80 16.34
C GLY A 163 22.94 4.23 16.31
N GLU A 164 21.79 4.48 15.67
CA GLU A 164 21.22 5.83 15.58
C GLU A 164 20.35 6.21 16.79
N ASN A 165 19.49 5.31 17.27
CA ASN A 165 18.52 5.59 18.32
C ASN A 165 18.08 4.33 19.09
N GLU A 166 17.31 4.53 20.17
CA GLU A 166 16.85 3.42 21.01
C GLU A 166 15.85 2.47 20.34
N ILE A 167 15.09 2.92 19.33
CA ILE A 167 14.16 2.08 18.58
C ILE A 167 14.95 1.09 17.72
N ALA A 168 15.92 1.59 16.94
CA ALA A 168 16.81 0.77 16.13
C ALA A 168 17.62 -0.23 16.98
N GLY A 169 18.01 0.16 18.19
CA GLY A 169 18.61 -0.75 19.18
C GLY A 169 17.65 -1.84 19.64
N ALA A 170 16.43 -1.47 20.05
CA ALA A 170 15.44 -2.41 20.56
C ALA A 170 15.01 -3.47 19.53
N ILE A 171 14.77 -3.06 18.27
CA ILE A 171 14.38 -4.00 17.21
C ILE A 171 15.50 -4.97 16.81
N HIS A 172 16.76 -4.66 17.14
CA HIS A 172 17.88 -5.57 16.89
C HIS A 172 17.80 -6.80 17.78
N ASP A 173 17.34 -6.61 19.03
CA ASP A 173 17.17 -7.70 19.99
C ASP A 173 15.89 -8.49 19.71
N ARG A 174 14.75 -7.79 19.59
CA ARG A 174 13.44 -8.39 19.31
C ARG A 174 12.44 -7.34 18.82
N ILE A 175 11.60 -7.70 17.86
CA ILE A 175 10.72 -6.76 17.14
C ILE A 175 9.78 -5.95 18.06
N ASP A 176 9.25 -6.57 19.11
CA ASP A 176 8.29 -5.98 20.04
C ASP A 176 8.91 -5.05 21.09
N MET A 177 10.22 -5.10 21.30
CA MET A 177 10.89 -4.30 22.34
C MET A 177 10.83 -2.78 22.06
N ALA A 178 10.64 -2.39 20.81
CA ALA A 178 10.48 -1.00 20.41
C ALA A 178 9.09 -0.42 20.75
N TRP A 179 8.04 -1.23 20.70
CA TRP A 179 6.67 -0.74 20.84
C TRP A 179 6.36 -0.11 22.20
N PRO A 180 6.79 -0.69 23.36
CA PRO A 180 6.64 -0.02 24.65
C PRO A 180 7.38 1.32 24.75
N ILE A 181 8.51 1.47 24.04
CA ILE A 181 9.26 2.73 23.98
C ILE A 181 8.45 3.79 23.23
N ILE A 182 7.89 3.42 22.07
CA ILE A 182 7.03 4.30 21.26
C ILE A 182 5.77 4.69 22.03
N ALA A 183 5.07 3.73 22.61
CA ALA A 183 3.88 3.97 23.42
C ALA A 183 4.18 4.89 24.61
N LYS A 184 5.33 4.69 25.28
CA LYS A 184 5.80 5.60 26.34
C LYS A 184 6.01 7.03 25.83
N ARG A 185 6.64 7.23 24.67
CA ARG A 185 6.85 8.58 24.11
C ARG A 185 5.52 9.32 23.93
N VAL A 186 4.50 8.64 23.39
CA VAL A 186 3.17 9.21 23.18
C VAL A 186 2.48 9.52 24.49
N ARG A 187 2.39 8.55 25.41
CA ARG A 187 1.60 8.69 26.64
C ARG A 187 2.17 9.69 27.66
N THR A 188 3.45 10.04 27.55
CA THR A 188 4.08 11.05 28.39
C THR A 188 3.86 12.49 27.91
N ILE A 189 3.25 12.69 26.74
CA ILE A 189 2.80 14.01 26.27
C ILE A 189 1.39 14.20 26.84
N GLU A 190 1.22 15.19 27.72
CA GLU A 190 -0.04 15.47 28.45
C GLU A 190 -1.27 15.47 27.52
N ASP A 191 -1.23 16.30 26.46
CA ASP A 191 -2.29 16.38 25.45
C ASP A 191 -2.65 15.01 24.83
N TYR A 192 -1.67 14.13 24.56
CA TYR A 192 -1.97 12.79 24.05
C TYR A 192 -2.55 11.89 25.14
N GLY A 193 -1.97 11.93 26.34
CA GLY A 193 -2.44 11.15 27.48
C GLY A 193 -3.92 11.39 27.76
N ASP A 194 -4.31 12.67 27.82
CA ASP A 194 -5.70 13.08 28.06
C ASP A 194 -6.64 12.60 26.95
N LEU A 195 -6.24 12.77 25.68
CA LEU A 195 -7.04 12.29 24.55
C LEU A 195 -7.27 10.77 24.60
N PHE A 196 -6.26 9.98 24.98
CA PHE A 196 -6.40 8.53 25.10
C PHE A 196 -7.31 8.13 26.27
N VAL A 197 -7.22 8.80 27.41
CA VAL A 197 -8.11 8.58 28.56
C VAL A 197 -9.57 8.91 28.19
N ASP A 198 -9.78 9.96 27.42
CA ASP A 198 -11.13 10.37 26.99
C ASP A 198 -11.74 9.43 25.94
N ALA A 199 -10.93 8.85 25.05
CA ALA A 199 -11.41 8.09 23.88
C ALA A 199 -11.45 6.56 24.06
N PHE A 200 -10.80 6.01 25.09
CA PHE A 200 -10.74 4.56 25.34
C PHE A 200 -11.30 4.25 26.72
N ASP A 201 -12.50 3.66 26.76
CA ASP A 201 -13.24 3.33 28.00
C ASP A 201 -12.42 2.50 29.01
N GLU A 202 -11.47 1.69 28.53
CA GLU A 202 -10.59 0.85 29.34
C GLU A 202 -9.39 1.59 29.95
N ILE A 203 -9.12 2.83 29.52
CA ILE A 203 -7.99 3.65 29.94
C ILE A 203 -8.47 4.68 30.97
N SER A 204 -8.06 4.48 32.22
CA SER A 204 -8.31 5.40 33.35
C SER A 204 -7.13 6.33 33.65
N SER A 205 -5.96 6.06 33.08
CA SER A 205 -4.74 6.85 33.24
C SER A 205 -3.85 6.72 32.01
N SER A 206 -3.11 7.77 31.64
CA SER A 206 -2.25 7.76 30.45
C SER A 206 -1.18 6.66 30.50
N GLU A 207 -0.77 6.21 31.69
CA GLU A 207 0.17 5.10 31.84
C GLU A 207 -0.37 3.77 31.28
N GLN A 208 -1.66 3.62 31.03
CA GLN A 208 -2.25 2.40 30.46
C GLN A 208 -2.21 2.39 28.92
N VAL A 209 -1.77 3.48 28.28
CA VAL A 209 -1.67 3.57 26.82
C VAL A 209 -0.54 2.67 26.31
N GLU A 210 -0.95 1.53 25.76
CA GLU A 210 -0.10 0.60 25.00
C GLU A 210 -0.11 0.88 23.48
N ILE A 211 0.82 0.24 22.77
CA ILE A 211 0.95 0.36 21.31
C ILE A 211 -0.30 -0.07 20.54
N SER A 212 -1.09 -1.01 21.08
CA SER A 212 -2.32 -1.48 20.45
C SER A 212 -3.37 -0.37 20.38
N HIS A 213 -3.48 0.49 21.39
CA HIS A 213 -4.36 1.66 21.34
C HIS A 213 -3.90 2.67 20.27
N ILE A 214 -2.59 2.85 20.10
CA ILE A 214 -2.03 3.67 19.01
C ILE A 214 -2.38 3.06 17.65
N GLY A 215 -2.24 1.73 17.49
CA GLY A 215 -2.63 1.01 16.28
C GLY A 215 -4.12 1.14 15.96
N GLU A 216 -4.99 1.04 16.96
CA GLU A 216 -6.44 1.24 16.83
C GLU A 216 -6.80 2.69 16.44
N ALA A 217 -6.16 3.68 17.06
CA ALA A 217 -6.36 5.09 16.73
C ALA A 217 -5.95 5.37 15.27
N LEU A 218 -4.77 4.90 14.85
CA LEU A 218 -4.31 5.02 13.46
C LEU A 218 -5.24 4.32 12.47
N ALA A 219 -5.69 3.10 12.78
CA ALA A 219 -6.64 2.38 11.94
C ALA A 219 -7.98 3.11 11.83
N ALA A 220 -8.47 3.70 12.92
CA ALA A 220 -9.69 4.50 12.92
C ALA A 220 -9.57 5.72 12.00
N PHE A 221 -8.45 6.45 12.09
CA PHE A 221 -8.16 7.55 11.17
C PHE A 221 -8.10 7.07 9.72
N ILE A 222 -7.26 6.08 9.42
CA ILE A 222 -7.07 5.59 8.04
C ILE A 222 -8.39 5.08 7.44
N GLY A 223 -9.16 4.32 8.22
CA GLY A 223 -10.42 3.72 7.78
C GLY A 223 -11.55 4.71 7.55
N ILE A 224 -11.56 5.86 8.23
CA ILE A 224 -12.53 6.95 7.98
C ILE A 224 -12.03 7.85 6.85
N GLU A 225 -10.78 8.30 6.93
CA GLU A 225 -10.22 9.33 6.07
C GLU A 225 -10.15 8.90 4.61
N TRP A 226 -9.75 7.64 4.37
CA TRP A 226 -9.52 7.11 3.04
C TRP A 226 -10.67 6.23 2.55
N LYS A 227 -11.89 6.44 3.06
CA LYS A 227 -13.07 5.74 2.57
C LYS A 227 -13.60 6.41 1.29
N SER A 228 -13.82 5.63 0.23
CA SER A 228 -14.35 6.09 -1.05
C SER A 228 -15.33 5.09 -1.65
N ILE A 229 -16.59 5.49 -1.75
CA ILE A 229 -17.73 4.68 -2.19
C ILE A 229 -18.69 5.44 -3.13
N ASP A 230 -18.21 6.54 -3.70
CA ASP A 230 -18.98 7.56 -4.42
C ASP A 230 -18.39 7.87 -5.80
N SER A 231 -17.68 6.92 -6.40
CA SER A 231 -17.16 7.08 -7.76
C SER A 231 -18.29 7.01 -8.78
N ARG A 232 -18.05 7.52 -9.99
CA ARG A 232 -19.03 7.44 -11.09
C ARG A 232 -19.40 6.01 -11.42
N PHE A 233 -18.48 5.06 -11.25
CA PHE A 233 -18.81 3.65 -11.37
C PHE A 233 -19.70 3.14 -10.23
N ASP A 234 -19.50 3.59 -8.98
CA ASP A 234 -20.42 3.24 -7.88
C ASP A 234 -21.84 3.75 -8.17
N HIS A 235 -21.98 4.98 -8.68
CA HIS A 235 -23.27 5.52 -9.12
C HIS A 235 -23.89 4.71 -10.26
N TYR A 236 -23.08 4.24 -11.21
CA TYR A 236 -23.53 3.36 -12.29
C TYR A 236 -24.05 2.02 -11.75
N LEU A 237 -23.31 1.38 -10.84
CA LEU A 237 -23.74 0.14 -10.18
C LEU A 237 -25.03 0.35 -9.36
N ALA A 238 -25.23 1.53 -8.78
CA ALA A 238 -26.46 1.90 -8.08
C ALA A 238 -27.66 2.21 -9.00
N GLY A 239 -27.52 2.02 -10.33
CA GLY A 239 -28.59 2.17 -11.31
C GLY A 239 -28.59 3.49 -12.09
N ASN A 240 -27.65 4.40 -11.83
CA ASN A 240 -27.50 5.62 -12.62
C ASN A 240 -26.73 5.34 -13.92
N ASN A 241 -27.42 4.83 -14.93
CA ASN A 241 -26.84 4.53 -16.24
C ASN A 241 -26.17 5.74 -16.94
N ALA A 242 -26.49 6.96 -16.55
CA ALA A 242 -25.91 8.18 -17.10
C ALA A 242 -24.58 8.59 -16.42
N ALA A 243 -24.19 7.94 -15.32
CA ALA A 243 -22.95 8.25 -14.60
C ALA A 243 -21.68 7.95 -15.42
N LEU A 244 -21.75 6.95 -16.33
CA LEU A 244 -20.68 6.65 -17.28
C LEU A 244 -20.99 7.19 -18.67
N ASN A 245 -19.98 7.81 -19.29
CA ASN A 245 -20.03 8.15 -20.71
C ASN A 245 -19.76 6.92 -21.60
N LEU A 246 -19.88 7.08 -22.92
CA LEU A 246 -19.74 5.98 -23.88
C LEU A 246 -18.33 5.34 -23.85
N MET A 247 -17.28 6.16 -23.69
CA MET A 247 -15.90 5.68 -23.68
C MET A 247 -15.60 4.84 -22.44
N GLU A 248 -16.12 5.27 -21.29
CA GLU A 248 -16.05 4.51 -20.02
C GLU A 248 -16.82 3.21 -20.08
N LYS A 249 -18.01 3.20 -20.71
CA LYS A 249 -18.79 1.97 -20.90
C LYS A 249 -18.06 0.96 -21.76
N ARG A 250 -17.41 1.39 -22.85
CA ARG A 250 -16.56 0.52 -23.66
C ARG A 250 -15.35 0.01 -22.88
N GLY A 251 -14.71 0.87 -22.10
CA GLY A 251 -13.63 0.48 -21.20
C GLY A 251 -14.07 -0.57 -20.17
N MET A 252 -15.25 -0.40 -19.60
CA MET A 252 -15.87 -1.38 -18.69
C MET A 252 -16.13 -2.71 -19.40
N GLU A 253 -16.71 -2.70 -20.60
CA GLU A 253 -16.93 -3.92 -21.41
C GLU A 253 -15.62 -4.64 -21.74
N LEU A 254 -14.55 -3.91 -22.02
CA LEU A 254 -13.21 -4.48 -22.19
C LEU A 254 -12.71 -5.10 -20.89
N PHE A 255 -12.81 -4.37 -19.77
CA PHE A 255 -12.31 -4.77 -18.45
C PHE A 255 -12.91 -6.09 -17.96
N TYR A 256 -14.24 -6.23 -18.09
CA TYR A 256 -14.98 -7.42 -17.68
C TYR A 256 -15.11 -8.49 -18.78
N GLY A 257 -14.65 -8.18 -20.00
CA GLY A 257 -14.77 -9.05 -21.16
C GLY A 257 -13.40 -9.34 -21.77
N LYS A 258 -13.16 -8.80 -22.96
CA LYS A 258 -12.00 -9.12 -23.80
C LYS A 258 -10.66 -9.00 -23.07
N ALA A 259 -10.46 -7.92 -22.30
CA ALA A 259 -9.20 -7.68 -21.60
C ALA A 259 -9.04 -8.56 -20.35
N ASN A 260 -10.15 -9.11 -19.83
CA ASN A 260 -10.20 -10.04 -18.71
C ASN A 260 -9.52 -9.54 -17.43
N CYS A 261 -9.46 -8.21 -17.24
CA CYS A 261 -8.87 -7.59 -16.05
C CYS A 261 -9.61 -8.01 -14.77
N SER A 262 -10.93 -8.17 -14.87
CA SER A 262 -11.79 -8.55 -13.76
C SER A 262 -11.56 -9.97 -13.24
N SER A 263 -10.76 -10.81 -13.92
CA SER A 263 -10.41 -12.14 -13.43
C SER A 263 -9.59 -12.10 -12.13
N CYS A 264 -8.81 -11.03 -11.94
CA CYS A 264 -8.06 -10.78 -10.70
C CYS A 264 -8.56 -9.50 -10.00
N HIS A 265 -8.83 -8.44 -10.77
CA HIS A 265 -9.37 -7.19 -10.24
C HIS A 265 -10.90 -7.24 -10.12
N SER A 266 -11.38 -8.11 -9.24
CA SER A 266 -12.79 -8.46 -9.09
C SER A 266 -13.47 -7.80 -7.88
N GLY A 267 -14.79 -7.95 -7.78
CA GLY A 267 -15.58 -7.45 -6.65
C GLY A 267 -15.66 -5.92 -6.56
N ALA A 268 -16.26 -5.44 -5.48
CA ALA A 268 -16.55 -4.01 -5.30
C ALA A 268 -15.29 -3.15 -5.07
N LEU A 269 -14.18 -3.78 -4.66
CA LEU A 269 -12.89 -3.14 -4.44
C LEU A 269 -11.89 -3.39 -5.59
N PHE A 270 -12.27 -4.11 -6.65
CA PHE A 270 -11.39 -4.44 -7.77
C PHE A 270 -10.10 -5.17 -7.35
N THR A 271 -10.25 -6.13 -6.45
CA THR A 271 -9.19 -7.01 -5.97
C THR A 271 -9.81 -8.30 -5.47
N ASP A 272 -9.28 -9.43 -5.92
CA ASP A 272 -9.55 -10.76 -5.35
C ASP A 272 -8.74 -11.04 -4.08
N HIS A 273 -7.75 -10.18 -3.78
CA HIS A 273 -6.77 -10.34 -2.70
C HIS A 273 -5.83 -11.56 -2.86
N ASP A 274 -5.87 -12.22 -4.02
CA ASP A 274 -4.95 -13.30 -4.38
C ASP A 274 -3.62 -12.73 -4.90
N PHE A 275 -2.72 -13.64 -5.28
CA PHE A 275 -1.32 -13.33 -5.56
C PHE A 275 -0.92 -13.82 -6.93
N TYR A 276 -0.39 -12.92 -7.73
CA TYR A 276 -0.02 -13.20 -9.11
C TYR A 276 1.35 -12.59 -9.44
N ALA A 277 2.06 -13.26 -10.33
CA ALA A 277 3.28 -12.77 -10.91
C ALA A 277 3.01 -12.18 -12.29
N LEU A 278 3.54 -10.98 -12.52
CA LEU A 278 3.44 -10.28 -13.79
C LEU A 278 4.78 -10.11 -14.47
N ALA A 279 5.86 -10.67 -13.92
CA ALA A 279 7.23 -10.35 -14.33
C ALA A 279 7.47 -8.84 -14.40
N LEU A 280 7.21 -8.09 -13.31
CA LEU A 280 7.61 -6.68 -13.27
C LEU A 280 9.14 -6.57 -13.20
N PRO A 281 9.78 -5.62 -13.93
CA PRO A 281 11.22 -5.41 -13.88
C PRO A 281 11.71 -5.16 -12.45
N PRO A 282 12.63 -5.97 -11.91
CA PRO A 282 13.11 -5.80 -10.56
C PRO A 282 14.13 -4.66 -10.49
N PHE A 283 14.02 -3.86 -9.44
CA PHE A 283 14.99 -2.84 -9.02
C PHE A 283 14.75 -2.50 -7.55
N GLY A 284 15.69 -1.79 -6.95
CA GLY A 284 15.76 -1.53 -5.53
C GLY A 284 16.26 -2.74 -4.73
N PRO A 285 16.26 -2.62 -3.39
CA PRO A 285 16.73 -3.69 -2.52
C PRO A 285 15.76 -4.88 -2.45
N GLY A 286 14.47 -4.66 -2.70
CA GLY A 286 13.43 -5.66 -2.50
C GLY A 286 13.32 -6.15 -1.05
N ARG A 287 12.29 -6.93 -0.73
CA ARG A 287 12.25 -7.65 0.55
C ARG A 287 13.03 -8.97 0.45
N THR A 288 14.34 -8.88 0.64
CA THR A 288 15.23 -10.05 0.65
C THR A 288 14.92 -10.95 1.85
N ARG A 289 14.81 -12.26 1.63
CA ARG A 289 14.58 -13.24 2.70
C ARG A 289 15.79 -13.32 3.63
N THR A 290 15.54 -13.67 4.88
CA THR A 290 16.60 -13.97 5.85
C THR A 290 17.49 -15.08 5.29
N PHE A 291 18.80 -14.84 5.25
CA PHE A 291 19.82 -15.74 4.70
C PHE A 291 19.81 -15.96 3.18
N ASP A 292 19.04 -15.18 2.41
CA ASP A 292 19.20 -15.20 0.95
C ASP A 292 20.54 -14.52 0.58
N PRO A 293 21.45 -15.22 -0.13
CA PRO A 293 22.73 -14.63 -0.52
C PRO A 293 22.59 -13.57 -1.62
N TYR A 294 21.42 -13.44 -2.24
CA TYR A 294 21.14 -12.47 -3.29
C TYR A 294 20.15 -11.41 -2.80
N ALA A 295 20.43 -10.14 -3.04
CA ALA A 295 19.47 -9.07 -2.85
C ALA A 295 18.39 -9.15 -3.94
N ARG A 296 17.16 -9.52 -3.54
CA ARG A 296 16.02 -9.69 -4.45
C ARG A 296 14.70 -9.66 -3.70
N ASP A 297 13.62 -9.38 -4.43
CA ASP A 297 12.26 -9.51 -3.92
C ASP A 297 11.60 -10.78 -4.46
N VAL A 298 11.41 -11.78 -3.60
CA VAL A 298 10.75 -13.04 -3.98
C VAL A 298 9.23 -13.00 -3.78
N GLY A 299 8.66 -11.84 -3.41
CA GLY A 299 7.23 -11.66 -3.21
C GLY A 299 6.67 -12.59 -2.12
N ARG A 300 5.52 -13.20 -2.39
CA ARG A 300 4.80 -14.09 -1.46
C ARG A 300 5.62 -15.29 -0.98
N MET A 301 6.59 -15.77 -1.76
CA MET A 301 7.48 -16.85 -1.30
C MET A 301 8.20 -16.51 0.02
N ALA A 302 8.43 -15.23 0.30
CA ALA A 302 9.03 -14.82 1.57
C ALA A 302 8.16 -15.15 2.79
N GLU A 303 6.85 -15.33 2.60
CA GLU A 303 5.88 -15.67 3.63
C GLU A 303 5.57 -17.18 3.63
N THR A 304 5.46 -17.80 2.45
CA THR A 304 4.96 -19.18 2.35
C THR A 304 6.07 -20.23 2.28
N ASP A 305 7.31 -19.83 2.02
CA ASP A 305 8.45 -20.69 1.68
C ASP A 305 8.26 -21.60 0.45
N ARG A 306 7.16 -21.41 -0.29
CA ARG A 306 6.80 -22.20 -1.47
C ARG A 306 7.38 -21.59 -2.74
N ILE A 307 8.11 -22.38 -3.52
CA ILE A 307 8.74 -21.90 -4.76
C ILE A 307 7.72 -21.48 -5.82
N GLU A 308 6.54 -22.10 -5.82
CA GLU A 308 5.41 -21.75 -6.68
C GLU A 308 4.88 -20.34 -6.44
N ASP A 309 5.11 -19.76 -5.25
CA ASP A 309 4.72 -18.41 -4.88
C ASP A 309 5.77 -17.33 -5.19
N ALA A 310 6.92 -17.73 -5.73
CA ALA A 310 7.98 -16.79 -6.06
C ALA A 310 7.48 -15.69 -7.00
N TYR A 311 7.85 -14.45 -6.70
CA TYR A 311 7.54 -13.22 -7.46
C TYR A 311 6.05 -12.91 -7.61
N ARG A 312 5.20 -13.56 -6.81
CA ARG A 312 3.78 -13.22 -6.74
C ARG A 312 3.54 -12.11 -5.73
N PHE A 313 2.72 -11.14 -6.10
CA PHE A 313 2.30 -10.05 -5.24
C PHE A 313 0.79 -9.96 -5.22
N ARG A 314 0.25 -9.44 -4.13
CA ARG A 314 -1.19 -9.29 -3.92
C ARG A 314 -1.77 -8.39 -5.00
N THR A 315 -2.91 -8.77 -5.56
CA THR A 315 -3.70 -7.88 -6.42
C THR A 315 -4.06 -6.61 -5.63
N PRO A 316 -3.64 -5.40 -6.05
CA PRO A 316 -4.04 -4.17 -5.39
C PRO A 316 -5.47 -3.79 -5.80
N SER A 317 -6.18 -3.09 -4.89
CA SER A 317 -7.45 -2.44 -5.22
C SER A 317 -7.23 -1.38 -6.30
N LEU A 318 -8.19 -1.26 -7.23
CA LEU A 318 -8.16 -0.22 -8.27
C LEU A 318 -9.02 1.00 -7.93
N LYS A 319 -9.63 1.06 -6.73
CA LYS A 319 -10.30 2.27 -6.27
C LYS A 319 -9.30 3.42 -6.22
N ASN A 320 -9.65 4.55 -6.83
CA ASN A 320 -8.81 5.75 -6.89
C ASN A 320 -7.41 5.54 -7.50
N ILE A 321 -7.24 4.53 -8.38
CA ILE A 321 -5.93 4.18 -8.97
C ILE A 321 -5.27 5.33 -9.76
N THR A 322 -6.04 6.29 -10.24
CA THR A 322 -5.53 7.47 -10.96
C THR A 322 -4.73 8.44 -10.09
N LEU A 323 -4.87 8.34 -8.75
CA LEU A 323 -4.25 9.26 -7.79
C LEU A 323 -2.92 8.75 -7.23
N THR A 324 -2.50 7.54 -7.58
CA THR A 324 -1.54 6.74 -6.78
C THR A 324 -0.35 6.25 -7.59
N ALA A 325 -0.06 6.92 -8.71
CA ALA A 325 1.14 6.64 -9.49
C ALA A 325 2.41 6.86 -8.65
N PRO A 326 3.51 6.13 -8.92
CA PRO A 326 3.69 5.12 -9.98
C PRO A 326 3.16 3.71 -9.61
N TYR A 327 3.11 2.81 -10.60
CA TYR A 327 2.39 1.53 -10.52
C TYR A 327 3.30 0.30 -10.48
N GLY A 328 2.81 -0.72 -9.78
CA GLY A 328 3.53 -1.97 -9.49
C GLY A 328 4.03 -2.03 -8.05
N HIS A 329 4.38 -3.21 -7.55
CA HIS A 329 4.85 -3.37 -6.15
C HIS A 329 6.13 -2.57 -5.84
N ASN A 330 6.90 -2.21 -6.86
CA ASN A 330 8.09 -1.36 -6.81
C ASN A 330 7.92 -0.04 -7.59
N GLY A 331 6.71 0.25 -8.09
CA GLY A 331 6.44 1.45 -8.88
C GLY A 331 7.17 1.51 -10.22
N ALA A 332 7.31 0.38 -10.92
CA ALA A 332 8.03 0.27 -12.19
C ALA A 332 7.50 1.16 -13.32
N TYR A 333 6.22 1.54 -13.30
CA TYR A 333 5.60 2.30 -14.39
C TYR A 333 5.04 3.65 -13.91
N PRO A 334 5.40 4.78 -14.54
CA PRO A 334 4.98 6.10 -14.08
C PRO A 334 3.51 6.44 -14.38
N ASN A 335 2.84 5.68 -15.25
CA ASN A 335 1.47 5.97 -15.67
C ASN A 335 0.67 4.71 -16.00
N LEU A 336 -0.67 4.86 -16.04
CA LEU A 336 -1.60 3.76 -16.32
C LEU A 336 -1.36 3.11 -17.70
N TYR A 337 -0.95 3.90 -18.69
CA TYR A 337 -0.68 3.38 -20.02
C TYR A 337 0.47 2.36 -20.00
N GLY A 338 1.59 2.69 -19.36
CA GLY A 338 2.75 1.79 -19.24
C GLY A 338 2.42 0.50 -18.51
N ILE A 339 1.75 0.58 -17.35
CA ILE A 339 1.38 -0.63 -16.61
C ILE A 339 0.33 -1.48 -17.35
N ILE A 340 -0.62 -0.87 -18.08
CA ILE A 340 -1.56 -1.65 -18.91
C ILE A 340 -0.81 -2.34 -20.05
N LYS A 341 0.11 -1.65 -20.75
CA LYS A 341 0.96 -2.30 -21.79
C LYS A 341 1.75 -3.47 -21.22
N HIS A 342 2.24 -3.35 -19.99
CA HIS A 342 2.89 -4.45 -19.27
C HIS A 342 1.97 -5.66 -19.08
N HIS A 343 0.72 -5.46 -18.67
CA HIS A 343 -0.25 -6.57 -18.56
C HIS A 343 -0.53 -7.23 -19.92
N LEU A 344 -0.61 -6.45 -20.99
CA LEU A 344 -0.91 -6.97 -22.33
C LEU A 344 0.27 -7.73 -22.94
N ALA A 345 1.50 -7.37 -22.61
CA ALA A 345 2.71 -7.99 -23.15
C ALA A 345 3.85 -8.00 -22.10
N PRO A 346 3.76 -8.82 -21.04
CA PRO A 346 4.66 -8.75 -19.89
C PRO A 346 6.13 -9.01 -20.25
N GLN A 347 6.42 -10.04 -21.06
CA GLN A 347 7.81 -10.33 -21.45
C GLN A 347 8.41 -9.21 -22.31
N LYS A 348 7.66 -8.72 -23.30
CA LYS A 348 8.13 -7.62 -24.16
C LYS A 348 8.35 -6.36 -23.33
N SER A 349 7.40 -6.02 -22.47
CA SER A 349 7.50 -4.81 -21.64
C SER A 349 8.62 -4.92 -20.61
N PHE A 350 8.89 -6.12 -20.09
CA PHE A 350 10.06 -6.39 -19.25
C PHE A 350 11.37 -6.16 -20.01
N ASP A 351 11.48 -6.67 -21.23
CA ASP A 351 12.67 -6.53 -22.07
C ASP A 351 12.89 -5.08 -22.55
N ASP A 352 11.81 -4.33 -22.77
CA ASP A 352 11.83 -2.92 -23.22
C ASP A 352 11.93 -1.91 -22.05
N TRP A 353 11.90 -2.37 -20.79
CA TRP A 353 11.86 -1.46 -19.65
C TRP A 353 13.22 -0.80 -19.39
N GLU A 354 13.19 0.49 -19.07
CA GLU A 354 14.39 1.29 -18.83
C GLU A 354 14.40 1.87 -17.41
N PRO A 355 15.56 1.92 -16.71
CA PRO A 355 15.71 2.52 -15.38
C PRO A 355 15.14 3.93 -15.24
N THR A 356 15.10 4.70 -16.34
CA THR A 356 14.55 6.07 -16.35
C THR A 356 13.04 6.13 -16.12
N LEU A 357 12.32 5.00 -16.21
CA LEU A 357 10.90 4.91 -15.87
C LEU A 357 10.65 4.88 -14.36
N ALA A 358 11.67 4.52 -13.56
CA ALA A 358 11.57 4.53 -12.10
C ALA A 358 11.75 5.96 -11.55
N ASN A 359 10.73 6.44 -10.84
CA ASN A 359 10.78 7.72 -10.12
C ASN A 359 11.44 7.54 -8.76
N LEU A 360 12.78 7.57 -8.74
CA LEU A 360 13.58 7.41 -7.53
C LEU A 360 14.15 8.76 -7.05
N PRO A 361 14.08 9.09 -5.75
CA PRO A 361 14.80 10.24 -5.21
C PRO A 361 16.29 10.17 -5.54
N LYS A 362 16.88 11.28 -5.99
CA LYS A 362 18.30 11.30 -6.36
C LYS A 362 19.18 11.15 -5.13
N VAL A 363 19.85 10.00 -5.03
CA VAL A 363 20.77 9.67 -3.93
C VAL A 363 21.98 8.95 -4.53
N ASP A 364 23.06 9.71 -4.74
CA ASP A 364 24.18 9.29 -5.59
C ASP A 364 24.85 7.97 -5.14
N TRP A 365 24.90 7.70 -3.84
CA TRP A 365 25.47 6.46 -3.31
C TRP A 365 24.53 5.25 -3.40
N LEU A 366 23.25 5.46 -3.71
CA LEU A 366 22.27 4.38 -3.91
C LEU A 366 22.06 4.04 -5.39
N THR A 367 22.34 4.95 -6.31
CA THR A 367 22.05 4.77 -7.75
C THR A 367 22.59 3.46 -8.32
N LYS A 368 23.79 3.03 -7.91
CA LYS A 368 24.36 1.75 -8.38
C LYS A 368 23.63 0.55 -7.79
N VAL A 369 23.32 0.58 -6.49
CA VAL A 369 22.67 -0.55 -5.81
C VAL A 369 21.18 -0.65 -6.14
N ASP A 370 20.56 0.45 -6.54
CA ASP A 370 19.16 0.50 -6.99
C ASP A 370 18.93 -0.43 -8.20
N PHE A 371 19.95 -0.73 -9.03
CA PHE A 371 19.78 -1.58 -10.22
C PHE A 371 20.66 -2.83 -10.23
N LEU A 372 21.35 -3.13 -9.12
CA LEU A 372 22.28 -4.27 -9.04
C LEU A 372 21.64 -5.62 -9.37
N VAL A 373 20.35 -5.80 -9.05
CA VAL A 373 19.61 -7.03 -9.37
C VAL A 373 19.53 -7.30 -10.89
N GLN A 374 19.57 -6.24 -11.72
CA GLN A 374 19.49 -6.36 -13.18
C GLN A 374 20.77 -6.91 -13.80
N ASP A 375 21.91 -6.79 -13.12
CA ASP A 375 23.17 -7.41 -13.54
C ASP A 375 23.16 -8.94 -13.36
N ASN A 376 22.20 -9.49 -12.60
CA ASN A 376 22.07 -10.92 -12.37
C ASN A 376 21.18 -11.59 -13.42
N SER A 377 21.80 -12.11 -14.49
CA SER A 377 21.09 -12.76 -15.60
C SER A 377 20.22 -13.95 -15.17
N PHE A 378 20.61 -14.70 -14.14
CA PHE A 378 19.81 -15.82 -13.64
C PHE A 378 18.56 -15.34 -12.92
N GLU A 379 18.68 -14.28 -12.12
CA GLU A 379 17.54 -13.70 -11.42
C GLU A 379 16.57 -13.02 -12.41
N MET A 380 17.10 -12.24 -13.36
CA MET A 380 16.29 -11.65 -14.42
C MET A 380 15.55 -12.72 -15.22
N ALA A 381 16.18 -13.85 -15.55
CA ALA A 381 15.52 -14.97 -16.21
C ALA A 381 14.42 -15.62 -15.34
N ARG A 382 14.61 -15.73 -14.02
CA ARG A 382 13.58 -16.25 -13.12
C ARG A 382 12.35 -15.35 -13.07
N VAL A 383 12.55 -14.03 -12.92
CA VAL A 383 11.45 -13.07 -12.89
C VAL A 383 10.72 -13.04 -14.24
N ARG A 384 11.46 -12.91 -15.35
CA ARG A 384 10.92 -12.87 -16.71
C ARG A 384 10.05 -14.07 -17.06
N ASN A 385 10.39 -15.25 -16.55
CA ASN A 385 9.66 -16.49 -16.84
C ASN A 385 8.49 -16.76 -15.89
N LYS A 386 8.31 -15.96 -14.83
CA LYS A 386 7.23 -16.13 -13.86
C LYS A 386 6.09 -15.15 -14.16
N ILE A 387 5.09 -15.64 -14.88
CA ILE A 387 3.92 -14.90 -15.33
C ILE A 387 2.68 -15.77 -15.11
N ASP A 388 1.69 -15.27 -14.37
CA ASP A 388 0.45 -15.99 -14.05
C ASP A 388 -0.75 -15.50 -14.88
N ILE A 389 -0.57 -14.49 -15.73
CA ILE A 389 -1.61 -13.99 -16.64
C ILE A 389 -1.44 -14.56 -18.06
N THR A 390 -2.55 -14.59 -18.81
CA THR A 390 -2.53 -14.86 -20.25
C THR A 390 -2.55 -13.53 -21.01
N PRO A 391 -1.52 -13.21 -21.80
CA PRO A 391 -1.49 -11.98 -22.60
C PRO A 391 -2.69 -11.86 -23.56
N VAL A 392 -3.19 -10.64 -23.72
CA VAL A 392 -4.32 -10.31 -24.61
C VAL A 392 -3.89 -9.18 -25.55
N GLU A 393 -4.32 -9.25 -26.81
CA GLU A 393 -4.09 -8.18 -27.77
C GLU A 393 -5.22 -7.14 -27.76
N LEU A 394 -4.86 -5.89 -27.46
CA LEU A 394 -5.74 -4.73 -27.56
C LEU A 394 -5.16 -3.70 -28.54
N LYS A 395 -6.06 -3.01 -29.25
CA LYS A 395 -5.76 -1.83 -30.05
C LYS A 395 -5.46 -0.65 -29.13
N GLU A 396 -4.72 0.33 -29.62
CA GLU A 396 -4.41 1.55 -28.86
C GLU A 396 -5.66 2.29 -28.36
N VAL A 397 -6.73 2.32 -29.17
CA VAL A 397 -8.01 2.90 -28.75
C VAL A 397 -8.65 2.15 -27.58
N GLU A 398 -8.54 0.81 -27.54
CA GLU A 398 -9.08 -0.03 -26.47
C GLU A 398 -8.32 0.21 -25.16
N ILE A 399 -7.00 0.48 -25.22
CA ILE A 399 -6.20 0.86 -24.04
C ILE A 399 -6.69 2.19 -23.47
N HIS A 400 -6.99 3.17 -24.33
CA HIS A 400 -7.51 4.46 -23.86
C HIS A 400 -8.93 4.32 -23.29
N GLU A 401 -9.77 3.46 -23.85
CA GLU A 401 -11.09 3.11 -23.29
C GLU A 401 -10.94 2.47 -21.90
N LEU A 402 -10.01 1.53 -21.71
CA LEU A 402 -9.69 0.99 -20.38
C LEU A 402 -9.25 2.08 -19.39
N ILE A 403 -8.36 2.98 -19.80
CA ILE A 403 -7.93 4.11 -18.94
C ILE A 403 -9.11 5.02 -18.59
N ALA A 404 -10.03 5.26 -19.54
CA ALA A 404 -11.24 6.03 -19.27
C ALA A 404 -12.11 5.35 -18.21
N PHE A 405 -12.28 4.02 -18.28
CA PHE A 405 -12.95 3.26 -17.23
C PHE A 405 -12.23 3.33 -15.89
N LEU A 406 -10.91 3.16 -15.83
CA LEU A 406 -10.16 3.29 -14.58
C LEU A 406 -10.30 4.68 -13.94
N ARG A 407 -10.47 5.74 -14.75
CA ARG A 407 -10.79 7.09 -14.25
C ARG A 407 -12.18 7.20 -13.64
N SER A 408 -13.16 6.39 -14.07
CA SER A 408 -14.49 6.39 -13.44
C SER A 408 -14.51 5.72 -12.07
N LEU A 409 -13.44 5.03 -11.67
CA LEU A 409 -13.25 4.43 -10.34
C LEU A 409 -12.74 5.42 -9.28
N THR A 410 -12.53 6.68 -9.67
CA THR A 410 -12.12 7.75 -8.75
C THR A 410 -13.35 8.36 -8.08
N GLY A 411 -13.36 8.41 -6.75
CA GLY A 411 -14.46 9.00 -5.96
C GLY A 411 -14.64 10.48 -6.23
N GLU A 412 -15.86 10.99 -6.09
CA GLU A 412 -16.16 12.42 -6.26
C GLU A 412 -15.72 13.27 -5.05
N THR A 413 -15.53 12.64 -3.89
CA THR A 413 -15.13 13.29 -2.63
C THR A 413 -13.66 13.06 -2.26
N VAL A 414 -12.80 12.60 -3.17
CA VAL A 414 -11.37 12.30 -2.91
C VAL A 414 -10.54 13.52 -2.46
N GLU A 415 -11.05 14.74 -2.62
CA GLU A 415 -10.43 15.98 -2.13
C GLU A 415 -11.12 16.53 -0.86
N LYS A 416 -12.22 15.91 -0.41
CA LYS A 416 -13.05 16.34 0.72
C LYS A 416 -12.87 15.38 1.90
N PHE A 417 -11.67 15.44 2.47
CA PHE A 417 -11.30 14.63 3.62
C PHE A 417 -12.09 14.98 4.87
N THR A 418 -12.33 13.99 5.73
CA THR A 418 -13.05 14.19 7.00
C THR A 418 -12.19 14.99 7.98
N PHE A 419 -10.89 14.69 7.99
CA PHE A 419 -9.93 15.24 8.93
C PHE A 419 -8.87 16.12 8.26
N GLY A 420 -8.25 15.64 7.17
CA GLY A 420 -7.16 16.31 6.47
C GLY A 420 -5.82 16.28 7.22
N ILE A 421 -4.88 17.10 6.74
CA ILE A 421 -3.59 17.34 7.40
C ILE A 421 -3.82 18.31 8.58
N PRO A 422 -3.44 17.97 9.84
CA PRO A 422 -3.57 18.88 10.95
C PRO A 422 -2.58 20.05 10.83
N THR A 423 -2.85 21.18 11.49
CA THR A 423 -1.97 22.35 11.46
C THR A 423 -0.81 22.26 12.46
N LYS A 424 -0.96 21.43 13.50
CA LYS A 424 0.05 21.14 14.51
C LYS A 424 -0.21 19.76 15.12
N VAL A 425 0.81 19.18 15.74
CA VAL A 425 0.70 17.94 16.51
C VAL A 425 1.14 18.17 17.97
N PRO A 426 0.62 17.39 18.93
CA PRO A 426 0.95 17.55 20.35
C PRO A 426 2.44 17.48 20.71
N SER A 427 3.26 16.72 19.97
CA SER A 427 4.71 16.68 20.23
C SER A 427 5.44 18.00 19.91
N GLY A 428 4.79 18.91 19.18
CA GLY A 428 5.40 20.13 18.66
C GLY A 428 6.36 19.92 17.48
N LEU A 429 6.51 18.68 16.98
CA LEU A 429 7.32 18.39 15.79
C LEU A 429 6.66 18.93 14.52
N SER A 430 7.49 19.22 13.50
CA SER A 430 6.99 19.73 12.23
C SER A 430 6.20 18.67 11.46
N ILE A 431 5.22 19.13 10.70
CA ILE A 431 4.43 18.31 9.77
C ILE A 431 5.00 18.49 8.37
N ASP A 432 5.14 17.39 7.62
CA ASP A 432 5.53 17.45 6.22
C ASP A 432 4.29 17.73 5.35
N SER A 433 4.24 18.89 4.71
CA SER A 433 3.21 19.31 3.75
C SER A 433 3.84 20.13 2.62
N LYS A 434 3.13 20.29 1.50
CA LYS A 434 3.55 21.21 0.42
C LYS A 434 3.61 22.66 0.86
#